data_AF-A0A4Y2BUM3-F1
#
_entry.id   AF-A0A4Y2BUM3-F1
#
_cell.length_a   1.000
_cell.length_b   1.000
_cell.length_c   1.000
_cell.angle_alpha   90.00
_cell.angle_beta   90.00
_cell.angle_gamma   90.00
#
_symmetry.space_group_name_H-M   'P 1'
#
loop_
_entity.id
_entity.type
_entity.pdbx_description
1 polymer ?
#
loop_
_entity_poly.entity_id
_entity_poly.type
_entity_poly.pdbx_seq_one_letter_code
_entity_poly.pdbx_strand_id
1 'polypeptide(L)' 'MESDTIPQMVWPARSPNLNPIEHVRDMLGRRIASRSVPPGTLHELQQALLQEWALLPQQTINDTIASMPRHCQACI' A
#
# COMPACT_ATOMS: atom_id res chain seq x y z
N MET A 1 22.21 15.13 -19.28
CA MET A 1 21.64 14.55 -18.04
C MET A 1 20.25 14.10 -18.41
N GLU A 2 20.14 12.84 -18.82
CA GLU A 2 18.88 12.26 -19.24
C GLU A 2 17.97 12.20 -18.01
N SER A 3 16.83 12.88 -18.08
CA SER A 3 15.78 12.73 -17.08
C SER A 3 15.32 11.27 -17.14
N ASP A 4 15.47 10.52 -16.05
CA ASP A 4 14.86 9.19 -15.88
C ASP A 4 13.42 9.26 -16.35
N THR A 5 13.17 8.79 -17.57
CA THR A 5 11.86 8.90 -18.22
C THR A 5 11.02 7.75 -17.68
N ILE A 6 10.55 7.88 -16.43
CA ILE A 6 9.61 6.93 -15.86
C ILE A 6 8.27 7.15 -16.59
N PRO A 7 7.79 6.16 -17.36
CA PRO A 7 6.53 6.30 -18.07
C PRO A 7 5.39 6.52 -17.08
N GLN A 8 4.69 7.64 -17.22
CA GLN A 8 3.57 8.00 -16.36
C GLN A 8 2.33 7.18 -16.75
N MET A 9 1.74 6.48 -15.79
CA MET A 9 0.48 5.78 -16.00
C MET A 9 -0.69 6.78 -16.04
N VAL A 10 -1.53 6.69 -17.08
CA VAL A 10 -2.73 7.53 -17.21
C VAL A 10 -3.77 7.06 -16.20
N TRP A 11 -4.10 7.93 -15.24
CA TRP A 11 -5.05 7.62 -14.16
C TRP A 11 -6.41 8.29 -14.41
N PRO A 12 -7.53 7.55 -14.38
CA PRO A 12 -8.84 8.17 -14.44
C PRO A 12 -9.16 8.93 -13.14
N ALA A 13 -9.74 10.13 -13.27
CA ALA A 13 -10.18 10.91 -12.11
C ALA A 13 -11.18 10.12 -11.26
N ARG A 14 -11.11 10.27 -9.92
CA ARG A 14 -12.01 9.63 -8.93
C ARG A 14 -11.94 8.10 -8.83
N SER A 15 -10.77 7.49 -9.08
CA SER A 15 -10.55 6.05 -8.86
C SER A 15 -9.60 5.78 -7.67
N PRO A 16 -10.03 6.01 -6.41
CA PRO A 16 -9.19 5.77 -5.22
C PRO A 16 -8.87 4.28 -5.02
N ASN A 17 -9.74 3.38 -5.51
CA ASN A 17 -9.56 1.92 -5.45
C ASN A 17 -8.41 1.40 -6.31
N LEU A 18 -7.82 2.25 -7.14
CA LEU A 18 -6.72 1.87 -7.99
C LEU A 18 -5.37 2.08 -7.32
N ASN A 19 -5.21 2.84 -6.23
CA ASN A 19 -3.86 3.13 -5.73
C ASN A 19 -3.27 1.94 -4.94
N PRO A 20 -2.22 1.24 -5.43
CA PRO A 20 -1.62 0.12 -4.71
C PRO A 20 -1.01 0.56 -3.37
N ILE A 21 -0.66 1.85 -3.24
CA ILE A 21 -0.18 2.43 -1.97
C ILE A 21 -1.31 2.46 -0.93
N GLU A 22 -2.53 2.81 -1.32
CA GLU A 22 -3.68 2.82 -0.39
C GLU A 22 -4.02 1.40 0.07
N HIS A 23 -3.92 0.42 -0.82
CA HIS A 23 -4.12 -0.99 -0.45
C HIS A 23 -3.10 -1.46 0.58
N VAL A 24 -1.81 -1.16 0.35
CA VAL A 24 -0.75 -1.50 1.30
C VAL A 24 -0.93 -0.74 2.62
N ARG A 25 -1.36 0.52 2.58
CA ARG A 25 -1.65 1.33 3.78
C ARG A 25 -2.80 0.74 4.61
N ASP A 26 -3.89 0.32 3.97
CA ASP A 26 -5.01 -0.36 4.63
C ASP A 26 -4.54 -1.66 5.29
N MET A 27 -3.74 -2.46 4.59
CA MET A 27 -3.20 -3.70 5.12
C MET A 27 -2.30 -3.50 6.35
N LEU A 28 -1.43 -2.48 6.34
CA LEU A 28 -0.62 -2.11 7.51
C LEU A 28 -1.52 -1.63 8.67
N GLY A 29 -2.53 -0.82 8.38
CA GLY A 29 -3.49 -0.34 9.38
C GLY A 29 -4.22 -1.48 10.07
N ARG A 30 -4.70 -2.48 9.31
CA ARG A 30 -5.34 -3.68 9.84
C ARG A 30 -4.39 -4.52 10.70
N ARG A 31 -3.15 -4.71 10.25
CA ARG A 31 -2.14 -5.45 11.03
C ARG A 31 -1.86 -4.78 12.36
N ILE A 32 -1.65 -3.47 12.38
CA ILE A 32 -1.44 -2.69 13.61
C ILE A 32 -2.65 -2.79 14.54
N ALA A 33 -3.87 -2.66 14.01
CA ALA A 33 -5.10 -2.78 14.78
C ALA A 33 -5.30 -4.19 15.37
N SER A 34 -4.76 -5.23 14.72
CA SER A 34 -4.83 -6.62 15.18
C SER A 34 -3.75 -7.02 16.19
N ARG A 35 -2.81 -6.13 16.52
CA ARG A 35 -1.74 -6.44 17.48
C ARG A 35 -2.31 -6.66 18.87
N SER A 36 -1.77 -7.66 19.59
CA SER A 36 -2.17 -7.97 20.97
C SER A 36 -1.96 -6.79 21.93
N VAL A 37 -0.94 -5.96 21.67
CA VAL A 37 -0.68 -4.73 22.39
C VAL A 37 -0.85 -3.56 21.41
N PRO A 38 -1.92 -2.75 21.55
CA PRO A 38 -2.11 -1.58 20.72
C PRO A 38 -1.07 -0.50 21.10
N PRO A 39 -0.50 0.22 20.13
CA PRO A 39 0.39 1.34 20.42
C PRO A 39 -0.40 2.47 21.10
N GLY A 40 0.03 2.88 22.29
CA GLY A 40 -0.57 3.96 23.07
C GLY A 40 0.10 5.32 22.85
N THR A 41 1.32 5.32 22.30
CA THR A 41 2.07 6.55 21.97
C THR A 41 2.41 6.65 20.49
N LEU A 42 2.72 7.87 20.02
CA LEU A 42 3.19 8.09 18.65
C LEU A 42 4.47 7.31 18.34
N HIS A 43 5.37 7.20 19.33
CA HIS A 43 6.62 6.45 19.17
C HIS A 43 6.36 4.95 19.01
N GLU A 44 5.48 4.37 19.82
CA GLU A 44 5.07 2.97 19.70
C GLU A 44 4.37 2.71 18.37
N LEU A 45 3.56 3.65 17.87
CA LEU A 45 2.92 3.53 16.57
C LEU A 45 3.95 3.51 15.44
N GLN A 46 4.96 4.38 15.49
CA GLN A 46 6.06 4.38 14.52
C GLN A 46 6.84 3.05 14.54
N GLN A 47 7.14 2.52 15.73
CA GLN A 47 7.81 1.22 15.84
C GLN A 47 6.95 0.07 15.32
N ALA A 48 5.65 0.06 15.65
CA ALA A 48 4.71 -0.93 15.13
C ALA A 48 4.61 -0.88 13.60
N LEU A 49 4.56 0.32 13.00
CA LEU A 49 4.57 0.51 11.54
C LEU A 49 5.82 -0.10 10.89
N LEU A 50 7.01 0.19 11.44
CA LEU A 50 8.26 -0.34 10.90
C LEU A 50 8.35 -1.87 11.01
N GLN A 51 7.87 -2.43 12.12
CA GLN A 51 7.83 -3.88 12.32
C GLN A 51 6.86 -4.56 11.34
N GLU A 52 5.62 -4.06 11.25
CA GLU A 52 4.63 -4.64 10.32
C GLU A 52 5.04 -4.48 8.86
N TRP A 53 5.72 -3.38 8.52
CA TRP A 53 6.30 -3.18 7.20
C TRP A 53 7.39 -4.21 6.89
N ALA A 54 8.33 -4.44 7.82
CA ALA A 54 9.39 -5.43 7.65
C ALA A 54 8.85 -6.88 7.55
N LEU A 55 7.70 -7.16 8.19
CA LEU A 55 7.01 -8.45 8.14
C LEU A 55 6.07 -8.58 6.92
N LEU A 56 5.93 -7.55 6.10
CA LEU A 56 5.06 -7.61 4.94
C LEU A 56 5.76 -8.41 3.82
N PRO A 57 5.19 -9.54 3.35
CA PRO A 57 5.82 -10.31 2.29
C PRO A 57 5.89 -9.49 1.00
N GLN A 58 7.05 -9.48 0.35
CA GLN A 58 7.22 -8.85 -0.97
C GLN A 58 6.22 -9.40 -1.99
N GLN A 59 5.85 -10.68 -1.88
CA GLN A 59 4.83 -11.30 -2.73
C GLN A 59 3.48 -10.58 -2.62
N THR A 60 3.08 -10.16 -1.42
CA THR A 60 1.82 -9.43 -1.22
C THR A 60 1.84 -8.07 -1.92
N ILE A 61 3.00 -7.39 -1.94
CA ILE A 61 3.19 -6.14 -2.69
C ILE A 61 3.09 -6.42 -4.20
N ASN A 62 3.76 -7.47 -4.68
CA ASN A 62 3.74 -7.86 -6.09
C ASN A 62 2.34 -8.25 -6.56
N ASP A 63 1.59 -8.99 -5.75
CA ASP A 63 0.20 -9.39 -6.05
C ASP A 63 -0.73 -8.18 -6.10
N THR A 64 -0.52 -7.21 -5.20
CA THR A 64 -1.25 -5.94 -5.22
C THR A 64 -0.99 -5.20 -6.54
N ILE A 65 0.27 -5.07 -6.96
CA ILE A 65 0.63 -4.45 -8.25
C ILE A 65 0.05 -5.24 -9.43
N ALA A 66 0.11 -6.57 -9.40
CA ALA A 66 -0.42 -7.42 -10.46
C ALA A 66 -1.96 -7.41 -10.56
N SER A 67 -2.67 -7.07 -9.48
CA SER A 67 -4.13 -6.90 -9.47
C SER A 67 -4.59 -5.58 -10.12
N MET A 68 -3.70 -4.62 -10.28
CA MET A 68 -4.00 -3.28 -10.82
C MET A 68 -4.74 -3.28 -12.15
N PRO A 69 -4.32 -4.05 -13.18
CA PRO A 69 -5.00 -4.02 -14.47
C PRO A 69 -6.46 -4.48 -14.37
N ARG A 70 -6.74 -5.46 -13.49
CA ARG A 70 -8.10 -5.94 -13.23
C ARG A 70 -8.95 -4.88 -12.53
N HIS A 71 -8.38 -4.15 -11.57
CA HIS A 71 -9.11 -3.07 -10.90
C HIS A 71 -9.38 -1.90 -11.84
N CYS A 72 -8.42 -1.54 -12.71
CA CYS A 72 -8.61 -0.50 -13.72
C CYS A 72 -9.75 -0.85 -14.69
N GLN A 73 -9.84 -2.11 -15.13
CA GLN A 73 -10.93 -2.59 -15.98
C GLN A 73 -12.29 -2.56 -15.29
N ALA A 74 -12.36 -2.76 -13.97
CA ALA A 74 -13.60 -2.70 -13.22
C ALA A 74 -14.14 -1.27 -12.98
N CYS A 75 -13.34 -0.24 -13.29
CA CYS A 75 -13.73 1.17 -13.20
C CYS A 75 -14.13 1.79 -14.55
N ILE A 76 -14.08 1.01 -15.64
CA ILE A 76 -14.54 1.38 -16.98
C ILE A 76 -15.96 0.84 -17.17
#